data_AF-A0A2N9X4V9-F1
#
_entry.id   AF-A0A2N9X4V9-F1
#
_cell.length_a   1.000
_cell.length_b   1.000
_cell.length_c   1.000
_cell.angle_alpha   90.00
_cell.angle_beta   90.00
_cell.angle_gamma   90.00
#
_symmetry.space_group_name_H-M   'P 1'
#
loop_
_entity.id
_entity.type
_entity.pdbx_description
1 polymer ?
#
loop_
_entity_poly.entity_id
_entity_poly.type
_entity_poly.pdbx_seq_one_letter_code
_entity_poly.pdbx_strand_id
1 'polypeptide(L)' 'MVYRVNMITYLDQVESIAQEGCTIVIKFDGERDKKNFYTVVLSGGQLKDDYFRKDGADLPLLLREMINFYKNY' A
#
# COMPACT_ATOMS: atom_id res chain seq x y z
N MET A 1 19.00 9.70 8.92
CA MET A 1 19.42 8.65 7.98
C MET A 1 18.29 8.49 6.98
N VAL A 2 18.43 8.96 5.74
CA VAL A 2 17.37 8.85 4.72
C VAL A 2 17.50 7.47 4.09
N TYR A 3 16.65 6.53 4.49
CA TYR A 3 16.58 5.25 3.80
C TYR A 3 16.10 5.52 2.38
N ARG A 4 16.97 5.31 1.39
CA ARG A 4 16.54 5.24 0.00
C ARG A 4 15.68 3.98 -0.12
N VAL A 5 14.37 4.19 -0.04
CA VAL A 5 13.40 3.14 -0.29
C VAL A 5 13.50 2.74 -1.75
N ASN A 6 13.76 1.45 -1.99
CA ASN A 6 13.69 0.89 -3.34
C ASN A 6 12.21 0.60 -3.67
N MET A 7 11.61 1.47 -4.48
CA MET A 7 10.22 1.31 -4.93
C MET A 7 9.99 0.00 -5.72
N ILE A 8 11.02 -0.53 -6.39
CA ILE A 8 10.92 -1.80 -7.12
C ILE A 8 10.60 -2.94 -6.16
N THR A 9 11.29 -2.98 -5.00
CA THR A 9 11.06 -4.00 -3.97
C THR A 9 9.67 -3.92 -3.34
N TYR A 10 9.03 -2.75 -3.36
CA TYR A 10 7.63 -2.62 -2.92
C TYR A 10 6.66 -3.15 -3.97
N LEU A 11 6.92 -2.89 -5.25
CA LEU A 11 6.09 -3.39 -6.34
C LEU A 11 6.12 -4.93 -6.41
N ASP A 12 7.30 -5.55 -6.29
CA ASP A 12 7.42 -7.01 -6.27
C ASP A 12 6.59 -7.65 -5.15
N GLN A 13 6.58 -7.04 -3.96
CA GLN A 13 5.78 -7.51 -2.84
C GLN A 13 4.28 -7.29 -3.07
N VAL A 14 3.89 -6.15 -3.63
CA VAL A 14 2.48 -5.87 -3.98
C VAL A 14 1.98 -6.88 -5.00
N GLU A 15 2.79 -7.21 -6.01
CA GLU A 15 2.45 -8.23 -7.01
C GLU A 15 2.29 -9.61 -6.40
N SER A 16 3.20 -10.02 -5.51
CA SER A 16 3.06 -11.29 -4.77
C SER A 16 1.75 -11.35 -3.99
N ILE A 17 1.42 -10.30 -3.22
CA ILE A 17 0.17 -10.24 -2.44
C ILE A 17 -1.06 -10.29 -3.37
N ALA A 18 -1.00 -9.66 -4.55
CA ALA A 18 -2.07 -9.71 -5.53
C ALA A 18 -2.26 -11.12 -6.11
N GLN A 19 -1.18 -11.86 -6.37
CA GLN A 19 -1.22 -13.24 -6.85
C GLN A 19 -1.86 -14.20 -5.83
N GLU A 20 -1.85 -13.85 -4.55
CA GLU A 20 -2.53 -14.56 -3.45
C GLU A 20 -4.04 -14.23 -3.36
N GLY A 21 -4.59 -13.53 -4.36
CA GLY A 21 -6.02 -13.25 -4.48
C GLY A 21 -6.46 -11.95 -3.81
N CYS A 22 -5.52 -11.13 -3.34
CA CYS A 22 -5.83 -9.81 -2.80
C CYS A 22 -5.99 -8.76 -3.91
N THR A 23 -6.78 -7.74 -3.64
CA THR A 23 -6.89 -6.53 -4.45
C THR A 23 -6.17 -5.39 -3.75
N ILE A 24 -5.26 -4.73 -4.46
CA ILE A 24 -4.55 -3.54 -3.99
C ILE A 24 -4.93 -2.35 -4.87
N VAL A 25 -5.32 -1.24 -4.25
CA VAL A 25 -5.61 0.03 -4.93
C VAL A 25 -4.70 1.11 -4.39
N ILE A 26 -3.95 1.77 -5.29
CA ILE A 26 -3.13 2.95 -4.97
C ILE A 26 -3.69 4.13 -5.77
N LYS A 27 -4.30 5.08 -5.06
CA LYS A 27 -4.86 6.29 -5.64
C LYS A 27 -3.90 7.47 -5.44
N PHE A 28 -3.76 8.30 -6.48
CA PHE A 28 -2.99 9.54 -6.46
C PHE A 28 -3.97 10.72 -6.47
N ASP A 29 -4.02 11.47 -5.38
CA ASP A 29 -4.93 12.60 -5.19
C ASP A 29 -4.17 13.93 -5.33
N GLY A 30 -4.18 14.50 -6.54
CA GLY A 30 -3.46 15.75 -6.85
C GLY A 30 -4.13 17.04 -6.36
N GLU A 31 -5.44 17.00 -6.05
CA GLU A 31 -6.21 18.20 -5.70
C GLU A 31 -6.15 18.57 -4.22
N ARG A 32 -5.75 17.64 -3.34
CA ARG A 32 -6.01 17.79 -1.89
C ARG A 32 -5.11 18.79 -1.18
N ASP A 33 -3.89 19.11 -1.66
CA ASP A 33 -3.05 20.10 -0.95
C ASP A 33 -1.74 20.58 -1.63
N LYS A 34 -1.64 20.64 -2.98
CA LYS A 34 -0.38 20.93 -3.74
C LYS A 34 0.83 20.02 -3.40
N LYS A 35 0.68 19.12 -2.44
CA LYS A 35 1.60 18.04 -2.08
C LYS A 35 1.00 16.73 -2.58
N ASN A 36 1.85 15.78 -2.91
CA ASN A 36 1.41 14.44 -3.26
C ASN A 36 0.59 13.86 -2.11
N PHE A 37 -0.63 13.40 -2.38
CA PHE A 37 -1.48 12.71 -1.43
C PHE A 37 -1.92 11.39 -2.05
N TYR A 38 -1.92 10.32 -1.25
CA TYR A 38 -2.16 8.98 -1.71
C TYR A 38 -3.21 8.31 -0.82
N THR A 39 -4.01 7.43 -1.42
CA THR A 39 -4.85 6.48 -0.70
C THR A 39 -4.42 5.07 -1.09
N VAL A 40 -4.07 4.23 -0.11
CA VAL A 40 -3.73 2.82 -0.31
C VAL A 40 -4.81 1.96 0.33
N VAL A 41 -5.37 1.04 -0.44
CA VAL A 41 -6.36 0.06 0.01
C VAL A 41 -5.86 -1.35 -0.33
N LEU A 42 -6.03 -2.29 0.59
CA LEU A 42 -5.79 -3.72 0.40
C LEU A 42 -6.99 -4.49 0.96
N SER A 43 -7.53 -5.42 0.19
CA SER A 43 -8.67 -6.25 0.58
C SER A 43 -8.66 -7.61 -0.13
N GLY A 44 -9.46 -8.57 0.34
CA GLY A 44 -9.64 -9.86 -0.31
C GLY A 44 -8.53 -10.86 -0.01
N GLY A 45 -8.45 -11.93 -0.80
CA GLY A 45 -7.54 -13.05 -0.55
C GLY A 45 -7.73 -13.65 0.84
N GLN A 46 -6.62 -13.89 1.55
CA GLN A 46 -6.66 -14.41 2.92
C GLN A 46 -7.34 -13.48 3.93
N LEU A 47 -7.46 -12.18 3.65
CA LEU A 47 -8.07 -11.20 4.54
C LEU A 47 -9.59 -11.37 4.69
N LYS A 48 -10.26 -12.12 3.80
CA LYS A 48 -11.72 -12.29 3.79
C LYS A 48 -12.44 -10.92 3.83
N ASP A 49 -13.13 -10.63 4.93
CA ASP A 49 -13.89 -9.40 5.15
C ASP A 49 -13.04 -8.26 5.75
N ASP A 50 -11.83 -8.57 6.22
CA ASP A 50 -10.89 -7.56 6.71
C ASP A 50 -10.21 -6.82 5.55
N TYR A 51 -9.86 -5.56 5.79
CA TYR A 51 -9.19 -4.72 4.82
C TYR A 51 -8.30 -3.68 5.48
N PHE A 52 -7.28 -3.26 4.74
CA PHE A 52 -6.44 -2.12 5.08
C PHE A 52 -6.84 -0.93 4.22
N ARG A 53 -6.96 0.24 4.83
CA ARG A 53 -7.08 1.51 4.12
C ARG A 53 -6.31 2.59 4.85
N LYS A 54 -5.46 3.32 4.14
CA LYS A 54 -4.78 4.48 4.70
C LYS A 54 -4.50 5.56 3.67
N ASP A 55 -4.66 6.79 4.13
CA ASP A 55 -4.44 8.01 3.37
C ASP A 55 -3.18 8.73 3.88
N GLY A 56 -2.37 9.34 3.01
CA GLY A 56 -1.17 10.09 3.44
C GLY A 56 -0.29 10.58 2.30
N ALA A 57 0.71 11.41 2.63
CA ALA A 57 1.61 12.03 1.65
C ALA A 57 2.90 11.24 1.35
N ASP A 58 3.18 10.19 2.13
CA ASP A 58 4.38 9.35 2.00
C ASP A 58 3.99 7.97 1.49
N LEU A 59 4.01 7.78 0.17
CA LEU A 59 3.65 6.51 -0.47
C LEU A 59 4.50 5.33 0.03
N PRO A 60 5.84 5.42 0.12
CA PRO A 60 6.67 4.39 0.74
C PRO A 60 6.20 3.95 2.14
N LEU A 61 5.84 4.90 3.00
CA LEU A 61 5.34 4.59 4.33
C LEU A 61 4.01 3.83 4.27
N LEU A 62 3.07 4.29 3.43
CA LEU A 62 1.76 3.64 3.27
C LEU A 62 1.89 2.21 2.75
N LEU A 63 2.75 1.98 1.76
CA LEU A 63 3.01 0.64 1.22
C LEU A 63 3.63 -0.28 2.27
N ARG A 64 4.57 0.22 3.08
CA ARG A 64 5.17 -0.54 4.18
C ARG A 64 4.13 -0.97 5.20
N GLU A 65 3.25 -0.06 5.60
CA GLU A 65 2.22 -0.36 6.58
C GLU A 65 1.18 -1.34 6.05
N MET A 66 0.80 -1.22 4.77
CA MET A 66 -0.07 -2.17 4.09
C MET A 66 0.54 -3.59 4.05
N ILE A 67 1.82 -3.70 3.68
CA ILE A 67 2.52 -5.00 3.64
C ILE A 67 2.64 -5.59 5.05
N ASN A 68 2.94 -4.76 6.05
CA ASN A 68 3.01 -5.21 7.43
C ASN A 68 1.64 -5.65 7.95
N PHE A 69 0.56 -4.98 7.57
CA PHE A 69 -0.80 -5.43 7.88
C PHE A 69 -1.05 -6.82 7.30
N TYR A 70 -0.74 -7.03 6.02
CA TYR A 70 -0.92 -8.32 5.35
C TYR A 70 -0.13 -9.46 6.01
N LYS A 71 1.14 -9.23 6.35
CA LYS A 71 2.02 -10.25 6.95
C LYS A 71 1.61 -10.68 8.37
N ASN A 72 0.84 -9.85 9.07
CA ASN A 72 0.36 -10.13 10.42
C ASN A 72 -1.05 -10.74 10.43
N TYR A 73 -1.62 -11.01 9.26
CA TYR A 73 -2.91 -11.66 9.07
C TYR A 73 -2.70 -13.11 8.64
#